data_AF-A0A6J5D0S5-F1
#
_entry.id   AF-A0A6J5D0S5-F1
#
_cell.length_a   1.000
_cell.length_b   1.000
_cell.length_c   1.000
_cell.angle_alpha   90.00
_cell.angle_beta   90.00
_cell.angle_gamma   90.00
#
_symmetry.space_group_name_H-M   'P 1'
#
loop_
_entity.id
_entity.type
_entity.pdbx_description
1 polymer ?
#
loop_
_entity_poly.entity_id
_entity_poly.type
_entity_poly.pdbx_seq_one_letter_code
_entity_poly.pdbx_strand_id
1 'polypeptide(L)' 'MIEAVRAWARTLGVDQVQLRVLEGNRHAIAFYEHNGWQPAGIETGRIGRTQVTDRIYVIQA' A
#
# COMPACT_ATOMS: atom_id res chain seq x y z
N MET A 1 13.10 -3.94 4.64
CA MET A 1 12.19 -2.77 4.57
C MET A 1 10.79 -3.12 5.06
N ILE A 2 10.11 -4.14 4.53
CA ILE A 2 8.75 -4.50 4.99
C ILE A 2 8.68 -4.86 6.48
N GLU A 3 9.64 -5.65 6.98
CA GLU A 3 9.71 -5.94 8.41
C GLU A 3 9.96 -4.71 9.29
N ALA A 4 10.63 -3.69 8.77
CA ALA A 4 10.82 -2.43 9.49
C ALA A 4 9.49 -1.65 9.60
N VAL A 5 8.65 -1.70 8.56
CA VAL A 5 7.29 -1.11 8.59
C VAL A 5 6.41 -1.83 9.60
N ARG A 6 6.43 -3.17 9.61
CA ARG A 6 5.71 -3.99 10.60
C ARG A 6 6.16 -3.68 12.03
N ALA A 7 7.47 -3.71 12.27
CA ALA A 7 8.04 -3.39 13.57
C ALA A 7 7.65 -1.98 14.04
N TRP A 8 7.73 -0.99 13.15
CA TRP A 8 7.30 0.37 13.45
C TRP A 8 5.81 0.46 13.78
N ALA A 9 4.93 -0.20 13.03
CA ALA A 9 3.50 -0.23 13.33
C ALA A 9 3.21 -0.80 14.73
N ARG A 10 3.90 -1.88 15.10
CA ARG A 10 3.81 -2.46 16.46
C ARG A 10 4.26 -1.47 17.55
N THR A 11 5.29 -0.63 17.30
CA THR A 11 5.72 0.39 18.27
C THR A 11 4.66 1.47 18.51
N LEU A 12 3.72 1.64 17.57
CA LEU A 12 2.59 2.56 17.68
C LEU A 12 1.33 1.89 18.23
N GLY A 13 1.37 0.58 18.53
CA GLY A 13 0.20 -0.19 18.94
C GLY A 13 -0.84 -0.35 17.82
N VAL A 14 -0.41 -0.26 16.55
CA VAL A 14 -1.28 -0.39 15.38
C VAL A 14 -1.03 -1.74 14.73
N ASP A 15 -2.09 -2.51 14.51
CA ASP A 15 -2.01 -3.89 14.00
C ASP A 15 -2.06 -4.00 12.47
N GLN A 16 -2.31 -2.90 11.76
CA GLN A 16 -2.43 -2.90 10.30
C GLN A 16 -1.90 -1.61 9.68
N VAL A 17 -1.15 -1.77 8.59
CA VAL A 17 -0.69 -0.65 7.75
C VAL A 17 -1.39 -0.72 6.40
N GLN A 18 -1.84 0.43 5.92
CA GLN A 18 -2.41 0.60 4.59
C GLN A 18 -1.49 1.46 3.74
N LEU A 19 -1.38 1.12 2.45
CA LEU A 19 -0.78 1.98 1.44
C LEU A 19 -1.65 2.09 0.20
N ARG A 20 -1.36 3.11 -0.61
CA ARG A 20 -1.92 3.31 -1.94
C ARG A 20 -0.79 3.29 -2.97
N VAL A 21 -1.04 2.68 -4.12
CA VAL A 21 -0.11 2.66 -5.25
C VAL A 21 -0.88 2.94 -6.54
N LEU A 22 -0.36 3.86 -7.36
CA LEU A 22 -0.91 4.13 -8.68
C LEU A 22 -1.01 2.85 -9.50
N GLU A 23 -2.17 2.60 -10.11
CA GLU A 23 -2.44 1.39 -10.89
C GLU A 23 -1.41 1.16 -12.03
N GLY A 24 -0.83 2.24 -12.56
CA GLY A 24 0.22 2.16 -13.58
C GLY A 24 1.61 1.78 -13.06
N ASN A 25 1.85 1.79 -11.74
CA ASN A 25 3.17 1.51 -11.16
C ASN A 25 3.40 0.01 -10.98
N ARG A 26 3.59 -0.68 -12.10
CA ARG A 26 3.74 -2.15 -12.15
C ARG A 26 4.87 -2.67 -11.26
N HIS A 27 5.99 -1.93 -11.16
CA HIS A 27 7.12 -2.33 -10.34
C HIS A 27 6.80 -2.29 -8.84
N ALA A 28 6.14 -1.23 -8.37
CA ALA A 28 5.73 -1.13 -6.98
C ALA A 28 4.64 -2.16 -6.64
N ILE A 29 3.67 -2.37 -7.54
CA ILE A 29 2.63 -3.40 -7.38
C ILE A 29 3.27 -4.77 -7.17
N ALA A 30 4.17 -5.18 -8.07
CA ALA A 30 4.87 -6.46 -7.96
C ALA A 30 5.69 -6.56 -6.66
N PHE A 31 6.34 -5.47 -6.25
CA PHE A 31 7.07 -5.43 -4.98
C PHE A 31 6.16 -5.68 -3.78
N TYR A 32 5.02 -4.99 -3.69
CA TYR A 32 4.12 -5.14 -2.55
C TYR A 32 3.48 -6.54 -2.51
N GLU A 33 2.96 -7.02 -3.63
CA GLU A 33 2.35 -8.36 -3.72
C GLU A 33 3.35 -9.46 -3.38
N HIS A 34 4.60 -9.35 -3.86
CA HIS A 34 5.66 -10.31 -3.52
C HIS A 34 6.02 -10.29 -2.03
N ASN A 35 5.90 -9.15 -1.36
CA ASN A 35 6.24 -9.01 0.06
C ASN A 35 5.04 -9.15 1.01
N GLY A 36 3.97 -9.82 0.57
CA GLY A 36 2.87 -10.25 1.44
C GLY A 36 1.82 -9.18 1.74
N TRP A 37 1.86 -8.04 1.04
CA TRP A 37 0.76 -7.08 1.07
C TRP A 37 -0.47 -7.65 0.38
N GLN A 38 -1.64 -7.41 0.96
CA GLN A 38 -2.92 -7.94 0.49
C GLN A 38 -3.75 -6.83 -0.19
N PRO A 39 -4.38 -7.09 -1.33
CA PRO A 39 -5.26 -6.12 -1.97
C PRO A 39 -6.48 -5.85 -1.09
N ALA A 40 -6.81 -4.58 -0.91
CA ALA A 40 -7.92 -4.12 -0.06
C ALA A 40 -8.96 -3.28 -0.83
N GLY A 41 -8.60 -2.74 -2.00
CA GLY A 41 -9.54 -1.99 -2.82
C GLY A 41 -8.89 -1.18 -3.92
N ILE A 42 -9.71 -0.39 -4.60
CA ILE A 42 -9.29 0.61 -5.58
C ILE A 42 -9.99 1.93 -5.29
N GLU A 43 -9.31 3.03 -5.55
CA GLU A 43 -9.84 4.37 -5.35
C GLU A 43 -9.49 5.24 -6.55
N THR A 44 -10.49 5.92 -7.12
CA THR A 44 -10.26 6.87 -8.21
C THR A 44 -10.22 8.28 -7.64
N GLY A 45 -9.17 9.02 -7.96
CA GLY A 45 -8.94 10.36 -7.46
C GLY A 45 -8.27 11.24 -8.49
N ARG A 46 -7.60 12.29 -8.01
CA ARG A 46 -6.88 13.23 -8.85
C ARG A 46 -5.53 13.57 -8.24
N ILE A 47 -4.49 13.57 -9.07
CA ILE A 47 -3.20 14.21 -8.77
C ILE A 47 -3.13 15.47 -9.63
N GLY A 48 -3.29 16.63 -8.99
CA GLY A 48 -3.44 17.90 -9.70
C GLY A 48 -4.64 17.89 -10.66
N ARG A 49 -4.38 18.03 -11.96
CA ARG A 49 -5.41 18.00 -13.01
C ARG A 49 -5.62 16.61 -13.63
N THR A 50 -4.84 15.61 -13.23
CA THR A 50 -4.85 14.27 -13.82
C THR A 50 -5.71 13.35 -12.97
N GLN A 51 -6.68 12.67 -13.59
CA GLN A 51 -7.41 11.59 -12.92
C GLN A 51 -6.51 10.37 -12.81
N VAL A 52 -6.49 9.74 -11.64
CA VAL A 52 -5.68 8.55 -11.38
C VAL A 52 -6.51 7.51 -10.63
N THR A 53 -6.12 6.26 -10.77
CA THR A 53 -6.65 5.14 -9.99
C THR A 53 -5.53 4.60 -9.11
N ASP A 54 -5.76 4.54 -7.81
CA ASP A 54 -4.90 3.88 -6.85
C ASP A 54 -5.44 2.49 -6.52
N ARG A 55 -4.52 1.55 -6.32
CA ARG A 55 -4.78 0.28 -5.65
C ARG A 55 -4.41 0.42 -4.18
N ILE A 56 -5.30 -0.05 -3.32
CA ILE A 56 -5.11 -0.03 -1.87
C ILE A 56 -4.63 -1.41 -1.45
N TYR A 57 -3.55 -1.44 -0.67
CA TYR A 57 -3.02 -2.67 -0.07
C TYR A 57 -2.90 -2.53 1.45
N VAL A 58 -3.05 -3.64 2.14
CA VAL A 58 -2.88 -3.75 3.60
C VAL A 58 -1.88 -4.83 3.97
N ILE A 59 -1.24 -4.66 5.12
CA ILE A 59 -0.37 -5.66 5.73
C ILE A 59 -0.56 -5.60 7.24
N GLN A 60 -0.53 -6.75 7.90
CA GLN A 60 -0.58 -6.79 9.37
C GLN A 60 0.75 -6.31 9.95
N ALA A 61 0.72 -5.73 11.14
CA ALA A 61 1.93 -5.36 11.87
C ALA A 61 2.63 -6.58 12.46
#